data_AF-A0A923WA19-F1
#
_entry.id   AF-A0A923WA19-F1
#
_cell.length_a   1.000
_cell.length_b   1.000
_cell.length_c   1.000
_cell.angle_alpha   90.00
_cell.angle_beta   90.00
_cell.angle_gamma   90.00
#
_symmetry.space_group_name_H-M   'P 1'
#
loop_
_entity.id
_entity.type
_entity.pdbx_description
1 polymer ?
#
loop_
_entity_poly.entity_id
_entity_poly.type
_entity_poly.pdbx_seq_one_letter_code
_entity_poly.pdbx_strand_id
1 'polypeptide(L)'
;RHAAQAQAVLAEVAALDLAATGNPPAIRALQALSGPRQANVLRHWLAQQQATPSAAQLDQLLHQLAACTTRGHRIELKVATGQVSRLGSCLHYAAGAPRR
;
A
#
# COMPACT_ATOMS: atom_id res chain seq x y z
N ARG A 1 2.90 -20.29 18.61
CA ARG A 1 4.15 -20.55 17.84
C ARG A 1 3.93 -20.39 16.33
N HIS A 2 3.01 -21.13 15.71
CA HIS A 2 2.79 -21.04 14.25
C HIS A 2 2.33 -19.67 13.75
N ALA A 3 1.45 -18.96 14.49
CA ALA A 3 1.00 -17.62 14.10
C ALA A 3 2.13 -16.59 14.04
N ALA A 4 3.05 -16.60 15.00
CA ALA A 4 4.21 -15.70 15.01
C ALA A 4 5.19 -16.01 13.86
N GLN A 5 5.38 -17.30 13.55
CA GLN A 5 6.18 -17.72 12.40
C GLN A 5 5.55 -17.30 11.07
N ALA A 6 4.23 -17.48 10.91
CA ALA A 6 3.51 -17.02 9.74
C ALA A 6 3.60 -15.49 9.58
N GLN A 7 3.49 -14.74 10.68
CA GLN A 7 3.62 -13.28 10.67
C GLN A 7 5.04 -12.83 10.27
N ALA A 8 6.08 -13.55 10.72
CA ALA A 8 7.46 -13.26 10.32
C ALA A 8 7.66 -13.47 8.81
N VAL A 9 7.19 -14.58 8.26
CA VAL A 9 7.25 -14.85 6.81
C VAL A 9 6.47 -13.79 6.03
N LEU A 10 5.29 -13.36 6.51
CA LEU A 10 4.53 -12.28 5.87
C LEU A 10 5.31 -10.96 5.87
N ALA A 11 6.03 -10.63 6.95
CA ALA A 11 6.86 -9.43 7.01
C ALA A 11 8.04 -9.50 6.03
N GLU A 12 8.71 -10.65 5.94
CA GLU A 12 9.80 -10.89 4.99
C GLU A 12 9.32 -10.73 3.54
N VAL A 13 8.20 -11.36 3.19
CA VAL A 13 7.59 -11.25 1.86
C VAL A 13 7.21 -9.81 1.56
N ALA A 14 6.64 -9.08 2.52
CA ALA A 14 6.26 -7.68 2.32
C ALA A 14 7.48 -6.79 2.05
N ALA A 15 8.60 -7.03 2.74
CA ALA A 15 9.84 -6.29 2.52
C ALA A 15 10.43 -6.59 1.13
N LEU A 16 10.42 -7.85 0.70
CA LEU A 16 10.85 -8.25 -0.65
C LEU A 16 9.96 -7.63 -1.73
N ASP A 17 8.64 -7.67 -1.54
CA ASP A 17 7.68 -7.07 -2.46
C ASP A 17 7.83 -5.55 -2.55
N LEU A 18 8.11 -4.88 -1.42
CA LEU A 18 8.37 -3.45 -1.41
C LEU A 18 9.67 -3.12 -2.14
N ALA A 19 10.75 -3.90 -1.91
CA ALA A 19 11.99 -3.72 -2.65
C ALA A 19 11.81 -3.92 -4.16
N ALA A 20 11.00 -4.90 -4.58
CA ALA A 20 10.71 -5.18 -5.99
C ALA A 20 9.80 -4.12 -6.65
N THR A 21 8.90 -3.49 -5.88
CA THR A 21 7.96 -2.48 -6.39
C THR A 21 8.50 -1.05 -6.28
N GLY A 22 9.55 -0.82 -5.47
CA GLY A 22 10.17 0.47 -5.21
C GLY A 22 9.63 1.18 -3.96
N ASN A 23 10.32 2.24 -3.53
CA ASN A 23 9.87 3.11 -2.43
C ASN A 23 10.04 4.59 -2.85
N PRO A 24 8.97 5.27 -3.31
CA PRO A 24 7.56 4.86 -3.28
C PRO A 24 7.20 3.72 -4.26
N PRO A 25 6.21 2.86 -3.93
CA PRO A 25 5.89 1.70 -4.74
C PRO A 25 5.20 2.07 -6.06
N ALA A 26 5.70 1.49 -7.15
CA ALA A 26 5.18 1.70 -8.49
C ALA A 26 3.86 0.95 -8.71
N ILE A 27 2.84 1.64 -9.22
CA ILE A 27 1.49 1.11 -9.43
C ILE A 27 1.49 -0.13 -10.33
N ARG A 28 2.25 -0.08 -11.44
CA ARG A 28 2.35 -1.21 -12.38
C ARG A 28 3.02 -2.44 -11.76
N ALA A 29 4.05 -2.24 -10.94
CA ALA A 29 4.73 -3.31 -10.25
C ALA A 29 3.82 -3.94 -9.18
N LEU A 30 3.07 -3.11 -8.43
CA LEU A 30 2.05 -3.57 -7.49
C LEU A 30 0.98 -4.40 -8.19
N GLN A 31 0.45 -3.94 -9.32
CA GLN A 31 -0.57 -4.65 -10.12
C GLN A 31 -0.12 -6.03 -10.61
N ALA A 32 1.19 -6.27 -10.75
CA ALA A 32 1.73 -7.57 -11.16
C ALA A 32 1.75 -8.60 -10.03
N LEU A 33 1.58 -8.18 -8.76
CA LEU A 33 1.49 -9.07 -7.62
C LEU A 33 0.07 -9.65 -7.49
N SER A 34 -0.06 -10.80 -6.82
CA SER A 34 -1.37 -11.35 -6.44
C SER A 34 -2.07 -10.45 -5.40
N GLY A 35 -3.41 -10.49 -5.33
CA GLY A 35 -4.18 -9.68 -4.39
C GLY A 35 -3.72 -9.75 -2.93
N PRO A 36 -3.44 -10.95 -2.36
CA PRO A 36 -2.91 -11.07 -1.00
C PRO A 36 -1.53 -10.41 -0.82
N ARG A 37 -0.65 -10.50 -1.83
CA ARG A 37 0.67 -9.85 -1.81
C ARG A 37 0.55 -8.34 -1.92
N GLN A 38 -0.33 -7.84 -2.80
CA GLN A 38 -0.67 -6.41 -2.88
C GLN A 38 -1.14 -5.88 -1.51
N ALA A 39 -2.05 -6.59 -0.85
CA ALA A 39 -2.54 -6.20 0.47
C ALA A 39 -1.41 -6.18 1.51
N ASN A 40 -0.52 -7.18 1.47
CA ASN A 40 0.59 -7.31 2.41
C ASN A 40 1.63 -6.19 2.25
N VAL A 41 2.08 -5.93 1.01
CA VAL A 41 3.05 -4.87 0.72
C VAL A 41 2.49 -3.48 1.02
N LEU A 42 1.21 -3.22 0.74
CA LEU A 42 0.58 -1.94 1.06
C LEU A 42 0.48 -1.70 2.57
N ARG A 43 0.11 -2.72 3.36
CA ARG A 43 0.15 -2.61 4.83
C ARG A 43 1.55 -2.32 5.33
N HIS A 44 2.55 -3.02 4.81
CA HIS A 44 3.95 -2.84 5.21
C HIS A 44 4.48 -1.44 4.85
N TRP A 45 4.22 -0.97 3.63
CA TRP A 45 4.60 0.37 3.19
C TRP A 45 3.95 1.47 4.03
N LEU A 46 2.64 1.37 4.29
CA LEU A 46 1.92 2.34 5.12
C LEU A 46 2.41 2.33 6.57
N ALA A 47 2.74 1.15 7.12
CA ALA A 47 3.30 1.04 8.47
C ALA A 47 4.64 1.77 8.62
N GLN A 48 5.50 1.77 7.58
CA GLN A 48 6.74 2.58 7.57
C GLN A 48 6.45 4.08 7.65
N GLN A 49 5.28 4.52 7.18
CA GLN A 49 4.80 5.90 7.28
C GLN A 49 3.97 6.16 8.55
N GLN A 50 4.01 5.24 9.53
CA GLN A 50 3.21 5.30 10.76
C GLN A 50 1.69 5.34 10.51
N ALA A 51 1.25 4.77 9.39
CA ALA A 51 -0.15 4.74 8.98
C ALA A 51 -0.69 3.30 9.01
N THR A 52 -1.73 3.06 9.81
CA THR A 52 -2.42 1.77 9.86
C THR A 52 -3.77 1.88 9.16
N PRO A 53 -3.95 1.30 7.95
CA PRO A 53 -5.24 1.33 7.26
C PRO A 53 -6.27 0.44 7.98
N SER A 54 -7.54 0.85 7.97
CA SER A 54 -8.65 -0.07 8.27
C SER A 54 -8.80 -1.10 7.14
N ALA A 55 -9.53 -2.19 7.39
CA ALA A 55 -9.82 -3.19 6.36
C ALA A 55 -10.51 -2.57 5.14
N ALA A 56 -11.55 -1.75 5.36
CA ALA A 56 -12.25 -1.05 4.29
C ALA A 56 -11.36 -0.07 3.50
N GLN A 57 -10.45 0.64 4.17
CA GLN A 57 -9.48 1.52 3.49
C GLN A 57 -8.54 0.72 2.62
N LEU A 58 -8.06 -0.44 3.09
CA LEU A 58 -7.17 -1.29 2.31
C LEU A 58 -7.90 -1.90 1.11
N ASP A 59 -9.11 -2.41 1.29
CA ASP A 59 -9.91 -3.00 0.20
C ASP A 59 -10.23 -1.94 -0.88
N GLN A 60 -10.58 -0.72 -0.46
CA GLN A 60 -10.78 0.39 -1.38
C GLN A 60 -9.50 0.77 -2.12
N LEU A 61 -8.33 0.77 -1.45
CA LEU A 61 -7.05 1.05 -2.10
C LEU A 61 -6.71 -0.03 -3.14
N LEU A 62 -6.93 -1.30 -2.82
CA LEU A 62 -6.74 -2.42 -3.76
C LEU A 62 -7.68 -2.30 -4.98
N HIS A 63 -8.93 -1.91 -4.76
CA HIS A 63 -9.88 -1.69 -5.86
C HIS A 63 -9.45 -0.53 -6.77
N GLN A 64 -9.04 0.61 -6.20
CA GLN A 64 -8.50 1.73 -7.00
C GLN A 64 -7.21 1.36 -7.73
N LEU A 65 -6.33 0.59 -7.08
CA LEU A 65 -5.11 0.07 -7.70
C LEU A 65 -5.44 -0.79 -8.91
N ALA A 66 -6.39 -1.72 -8.81
CA ALA A 66 -6.82 -2.57 -9.91
C ALA A 66 -7.43 -1.76 -11.08
N ALA A 67 -8.24 -0.74 -10.77
CA ALA A 67 -8.84 0.14 -11.77
C ALA A 67 -7.82 1.06 -12.46
N CYS A 68 -6.66 1.33 -11.84
CA CYS A 68 -5.67 2.29 -12.31
C CYS A 68 -4.85 1.78 -13.53
N THR A 69 -5.50 1.53 -14.65
CA THR A 69 -4.90 0.94 -15.86
C THR A 69 -4.47 1.97 -16.92
N THR A 70 -4.97 3.20 -16.84
CA THR A 70 -4.67 4.28 -17.79
C THR A 70 -4.05 5.50 -17.11
N ARG A 71 -3.45 6.42 -17.90
CA ARG A 71 -2.82 7.65 -17.37
C ARG A 71 -3.81 8.59 -16.67
N GLY A 72 -5.10 8.52 -16.96
CA GLY A 72 -6.14 9.39 -16.37
C GLY A 72 -6.73 8.89 -15.05
N HIS A 73 -6.47 7.65 -14.65
CA HIS A 73 -7.02 7.13 -13.39
C HIS A 73 -6.32 7.76 -12.18
N ARG A 74 -7.15 8.26 -11.26
CA ARG A 74 -6.73 8.90 -10.03
C ARG A 74 -6.86 7.92 -8.88
N ILE A 75 -5.80 7.83 -8.08
CA ILE A 75 -5.86 7.22 -6.75
C ILE A 75 -5.81 8.38 -5.78
N GLU A 76 -6.86 8.53 -4.98
CA GLU A 76 -6.96 9.51 -3.90
C GLU A 76 -7.83 8.87 -2.81
N LEU A 77 -7.20 8.53 -1.69
CA LEU A 77 -7.87 7.87 -0.59
C LEU A 77 -7.31 8.34 0.74
N LYS A 78 -8.20 8.73 1.65
CA LYS A 78 -7.83 9.00 3.04
C LYS A 78 -7.51 7.69 3.75
N VAL A 79 -6.30 7.59 4.30
CA VAL A 79 -5.82 6.39 4.99
C VAL A 79 -5.21 6.79 6.33
N ALA A 80 -5.75 6.20 7.41
CA ALA A 80 -5.46 6.64 8.78
C ALA A 80 -5.63 8.17 8.94
N THR A 81 -4.58 8.86 9.38
CA THR A 81 -4.55 10.32 9.54
C THR A 81 -4.17 11.07 8.26
N GLY A 82 -3.66 10.39 7.24
CA GLY A 82 -3.12 10.99 6.01
C GLY A 82 -3.89 10.61 4.76
N GLN A 83 -3.21 10.75 3.61
CA GLN A 83 -3.78 10.51 2.30
C GLN A 83 -2.81 9.73 1.42
N VAL A 84 -3.32 8.67 0.79
CA VAL A 84 -2.66 7.98 -0.31
C VAL A 84 -3.12 8.61 -1.62
N SER A 85 -2.17 8.98 -2.47
CA SER A 85 -2.46 9.48 -3.82
C SER A 85 -1.55 8.83 -4.86
N ARG A 86 -1.95 8.91 -6.13
CA ARG A 86 -1.06 8.62 -7.25
C ARG A 86 -0.21 9.84 -7.58
N LEU A 87 1.11 9.68 -7.63
CA LEU A 87 2.05 10.66 -8.15
C LEU A 87 2.84 10.04 -9.31
N GLY A 88 2.51 10.44 -10.53
CA GLY A 88 3.09 9.85 -11.74
C GLY A 88 2.75 8.36 -11.88
N SER A 89 3.77 7.51 -11.79
CA SER A 89 3.63 6.04 -11.84
C SER A 89 3.61 5.36 -10.47
N CYS A 90 3.76 6.11 -9.38
CA CYS A 90 3.90 5.57 -8.02
C CYS A 90 2.77 5.99 -7.10
N LEU A 91 2.58 5.24 -6.02
CA LEU A 91 1.78 5.69 -4.88
C LEU A 91 2.58 6.65 -4.02
N HIS A 92 1.91 7.63 -3.43
CA HIS A 92 2.49 8.59 -2.51
C HIS A 92 1.63 8.62 -1.26
N TYR A 93 2.26 8.72 -0.08
CA TYR A 93 1.56 8.93 1.18
C TYR A 93 1.95 10.29 1.75
N ALA A 94 0.95 11.15 1.96
CA ALA A 94 1.10 12.38 2.70
C ALA A 94 0.49 12.21 4.09
N ALA A 95 1.32 12.27 5.13
CA ALA A 95 0.83 12.27 6.51
C ALA A 95 -0.09 13.48 6.74
N GLY A 96 -1.17 13.28 7.49
CA GLY A 96 -2.04 14.39 7.87
C GLY A 96 -1.31 15.33 8.83
N ALA A 97 -1.52 16.63 8.67
CA ALA A 97 -1.06 17.59 9.66
C ALA A 97 -1.66 17.22 11.04
N PRO A 98 -0.88 17.25 12.13
CA PRO A 98 -1.43 17.10 13.46
C PRO A 98 -2.46 18.22 13.66
N ARG A 99 -3.70 17.86 13.99
CA ARG A 99 -4.70 18.85 14.41
C ARG A 99 -4.18 19.47 15.69
N ARG A 100 -3.82 20.76 15.63
CA ARG A 100 -3.45 21.58 16.79
C ARG A 100 -4.64 21.76 17.72
#